data_AF-A0A7X7PYT0-F1
#
_entry.id   AF-A0A7X7PYT0-F1
#
_cell.length_a   1.000
_cell.length_b   1.000
_cell.length_c   1.000
_cell.angle_alpha   90.00
_cell.angle_beta   90.00
_cell.angle_gamma   90.00
#
_symmetry.space_group_name_H-M   'P 1'
#
loop_
_entity.id
_entity.type
_entity.pdbx_description
1 polymer ?
#
loop_
_entity_poly.entity_id
_entity_poly.type
_entity_poly.pdbx_seq_one_letter_code
_entity_poly.pdbx_strand_id
1 'polypeptide(L)'
;FRTELSRARTFGFMKDVERLWAAGYALGSSLENSVVIGDDHRVINMEGLRYPDEFVRHKMLDGVGDLALAGARFIGCFRSYRGGHKLNAQALRRLLSDRSAFEIVETGRRIRGRGAEMIAVNAPVYAPWML
;
A
#
# COMPACT_ATOMS: atom_id res chain seq x y z
N PHE A 1 -7.84 -6.24 8.38
CA PHE A 1 -6.61 -5.51 8.76
C PHE A 1 -5.73 -6.30 9.72
N ARG A 2 -6.15 -6.55 10.98
CA ARG A 2 -5.28 -7.18 12.00
C ARG A 2 -4.75 -8.56 11.57
N THR A 3 -5.61 -9.45 11.09
CA THR A 3 -5.21 -10.81 10.67
C THR A 3 -4.50 -10.82 9.31
N GLU A 4 -5.05 -10.07 8.35
CA GLU A 4 -4.67 -10.18 6.94
C GLU A 4 -3.50 -9.27 6.51
N LEU A 5 -3.32 -8.09 7.11
CA LEU A 5 -2.40 -7.08 6.56
C LEU A 5 -1.35 -6.62 7.55
N SER A 6 -1.71 -6.46 8.82
CA SER A 6 -0.89 -5.71 9.78
C SER A 6 0.49 -6.30 10.05
N ARG A 7 0.71 -7.59 9.76
CA ARG A 7 1.99 -8.27 10.00
C ARG A 7 2.87 -8.38 8.75
N ALA A 8 2.44 -7.87 7.59
CA ALA A 8 3.20 -7.96 6.35
C ALA A 8 4.43 -7.02 6.41
N ARG A 9 5.62 -7.61 6.35
CA ARG A 9 6.90 -6.87 6.45
C ARG A 9 7.23 -6.12 5.17
N THR A 10 8.00 -5.05 5.32
CA THR A 10 8.65 -4.40 4.19
C THR A 10 9.68 -5.32 3.56
N PHE A 11 10.09 -5.01 2.33
CA PHE A 11 10.98 -5.88 1.58
C PHE A 11 11.93 -5.12 0.66
N GLY A 12 13.08 -5.74 0.37
CA GLY A 12 14.10 -5.21 -0.51
C GLY A 12 14.96 -6.30 -1.14
N PHE A 13 15.81 -5.91 -2.08
CA PHE A 13 16.76 -6.80 -2.73
C PHE A 13 18.14 -6.70 -2.08
N MET A 14 18.83 -7.83 -1.94
CA MET A 14 20.17 -7.89 -1.36
C MET A 14 21.16 -6.98 -2.09
N LYS A 15 21.15 -7.00 -3.43
CA LYS A 15 21.97 -6.12 -4.29
C LYS A 15 21.79 -4.61 -4.04
N ASP A 16 20.65 -4.19 -3.48
CA ASP A 16 20.37 -2.77 -3.22
C ASP A 16 20.82 -2.35 -1.82
N VAL A 17 21.09 -3.29 -0.91
CA VAL A 17 21.38 -3.00 0.51
C VAL A 17 22.63 -2.14 0.66
N GLU A 18 23.76 -2.54 0.06
CA GLU A 18 25.02 -1.80 0.16
C GLU A 18 24.88 -0.36 -0.33
N ARG A 19 24.21 -0.19 -1.49
CA ARG A 19 23.94 1.12 -2.07
C ARG A 19 23.05 1.99 -1.17
N LEU A 20 22.00 1.40 -0.60
CA LEU A 20 21.09 2.11 0.31
C LEU A 20 21.80 2.54 1.59
N TRP A 21 22.61 1.67 2.18
CA TRP A 21 23.39 1.98 3.37
C TRP A 21 24.44 3.06 3.13
N ALA A 22 25.17 3.00 2.00
CA ALA A 22 26.11 4.04 1.61
C ALA A 22 25.45 5.41 1.43
N ALA A 23 24.16 5.43 1.03
CA ALA A 23 23.36 6.65 0.91
C ALA A 23 22.63 7.05 2.21
N GLY A 24 22.86 6.34 3.33
CA GLY A 24 22.25 6.62 4.63
C GLY A 24 20.80 6.15 4.79
N TYR A 25 20.30 5.32 3.86
CA TYR A 25 18.97 4.74 3.92
C TYR A 25 19.00 3.32 4.53
N ALA A 26 17.84 2.85 5.02
CA ALA A 26 17.66 1.47 5.51
C ALA A 26 18.66 1.00 6.59
N LEU A 27 19.27 1.92 7.35
CA LEU A 27 20.29 1.61 8.38
C LEU A 27 19.74 0.76 9.54
N GLY A 28 18.43 0.82 9.79
CA GLY A 28 17.75 -0.02 10.78
C GLY A 28 17.16 -1.32 10.21
N SER A 29 17.38 -1.61 8.93
CA SER A 29 16.84 -2.82 8.30
C SER A 29 17.61 -4.06 8.75
N SER A 30 16.89 -5.09 9.15
CA SER A 30 17.42 -6.40 9.51
C SER A 30 16.53 -7.52 8.97
N LEU A 31 17.02 -8.76 8.99
CA LEU A 31 16.21 -9.92 8.60
C LEU A 31 15.00 -10.14 9.54
N GLU A 32 15.03 -9.60 10.76
CA GLU A 32 13.90 -9.72 11.70
C GLU A 32 12.72 -8.81 11.33
N ASN A 33 13.00 -7.64 10.74
CA ASN A 33 12.00 -6.63 10.43
C ASN A 33 11.65 -6.49 8.95
N SER A 34 12.50 -7.00 8.06
CA SER A 34 12.38 -6.87 6.61
C SER A 34 12.57 -8.20 5.90
N VAL A 35 11.87 -8.40 4.79
CA VAL A 35 12.06 -9.54 3.89
C VAL A 35 13.13 -9.18 2.87
N VAL A 36 14.18 -9.97 2.77
CA VAL A 36 15.28 -9.74 1.82
C VAL A 36 15.24 -10.78 0.71
N ILE A 37 15.28 -10.31 -0.54
CA ILE A 37 15.28 -11.12 -1.75
C ILE A 37 16.70 -11.19 -2.28
N GLY A 38 17.24 -12.40 -2.41
CA GLY A 38 18.55 -12.67 -3.00
C GLY A 38 18.56 -12.51 -4.51
N ASP A 39 19.76 -12.59 -5.09
CA ASP A 39 19.95 -12.46 -6.55
C ASP A 39 19.38 -13.64 -7.33
N ASP A 40 19.18 -14.78 -6.68
CA ASP A 40 18.50 -15.97 -7.20
C ASP A 40 16.97 -15.89 -7.10
N HIS A 41 16.43 -14.71 -6.77
CA HIS A 41 15.01 -14.44 -6.52
C HIS A 41 14.41 -15.24 -5.35
N ARG A 42 15.23 -15.77 -4.45
CA ARG A 42 14.76 -16.46 -3.25
C ARG A 42 14.75 -15.55 -2.03
N VAL A 43 13.87 -15.87 -1.09
CA VAL A 43 13.81 -15.21 0.21
C VAL A 43 14.96 -15.72 1.08
N ILE A 44 15.75 -14.80 1.63
CA ILE A 44 16.93 -15.12 2.46
C ILE A 44 16.53 -15.38 3.93
N ASN A 45 15.41 -14.82 4.38
CA ASN A 45 14.89 -15.00 5.74
C ASN A 45 14.71 -16.50 6.06
N MET A 46 15.35 -16.99 7.13
CA MET A 46 15.30 -18.41 7.51
C MET A 46 13.89 -18.88 7.85
N GLU A 47 13.09 -18.02 8.49
CA GLU A 47 11.69 -18.26 8.81
C GLU A 47 10.74 -18.13 7.60
N GLY A 48 11.27 -17.72 6.44
CA GLY A 48 10.49 -17.51 5.23
C GLY A 48 9.51 -16.33 5.32
N LEU A 49 8.40 -16.44 4.59
CA LEU A 49 7.34 -15.44 4.57
C LEU A 49 6.27 -15.72 5.63
N ARG A 50 5.69 -14.66 6.19
CA ARG A 50 4.52 -14.75 7.10
C ARG A 50 3.24 -15.06 6.33
N TYR A 51 3.19 -14.67 5.06
CA TYR A 51 2.08 -14.91 4.14
C TYR A 51 2.63 -15.33 2.78
N PRO A 52 1.98 -16.25 2.05
CA PRO A 52 2.40 -16.62 0.69
C PRO A 52 2.49 -15.42 -0.26
N ASP A 53 1.66 -14.40 -0.01
CA ASP A 53 1.50 -13.17 -0.78
C ASP A 53 1.94 -11.92 0.03
N GLU A 54 2.93 -12.07 0.93
CA GLU A 54 3.38 -11.02 1.86
C GLU A 54 3.76 -9.70 1.15
N PHE A 55 4.39 -9.78 -0.03
CA PHE A 55 4.81 -8.61 -0.81
C PHE A 55 3.64 -7.71 -1.23
N VAL A 56 2.57 -8.29 -1.77
CA VAL A 56 1.39 -7.51 -2.21
C VAL A 56 0.57 -7.06 -1.01
N ARG A 57 0.52 -7.84 0.07
CA ARG A 57 -0.09 -7.42 1.34
C ARG A 57 0.61 -6.23 1.95
N HIS A 58 1.95 -6.19 1.89
CA HIS A 58 2.71 -5.03 2.33
C HIS A 58 2.41 -3.80 1.47
N LYS A 59 2.30 -3.94 0.15
CA LYS A 59 1.89 -2.81 -0.72
C LYS A 59 0.45 -2.34 -0.46
N MET A 60 -0.44 -3.25 -0.08
CA MET A 60 -1.78 -2.86 0.40
C MET A 60 -1.71 -2.15 1.75
N LEU A 61 -0.83 -2.59 2.66
CA LEU A 61 -0.57 -1.93 3.94
C LEU A 61 -0.01 -0.51 3.76
N ASP A 62 0.95 -0.33 2.84
CA ASP A 62 1.45 0.98 2.39
C ASP A 62 0.31 1.88 1.93
N GLY A 63 -0.56 1.36 1.05
CA GLY A 63 -1.72 2.11 0.55
C GLY A 63 -2.71 2.51 1.65
N VAL A 64 -2.95 1.65 2.65
CA VAL A 64 -3.76 1.99 3.83
C VAL A 64 -3.13 3.15 4.61
N GLY A 65 -1.81 3.13 4.80
CA GLY A 65 -1.06 4.22 5.45
C GLY A 65 -1.13 5.52 4.66
N ASP A 66 -0.89 5.46 3.35
CA ASP A 66 -0.93 6.62 2.45
C ASP A 66 -2.32 7.28 2.45
N LEU A 67 -3.41 6.49 2.41
CA LEU A 67 -4.79 7.00 2.46
C LEU A 67 -5.14 7.58 3.83
N ALA A 68 -4.55 7.08 4.91
CA ALA A 68 -4.78 7.62 6.25
C ALA A 68 -4.31 9.08 6.39
N LEU A 69 -3.40 9.54 5.51
CA LEU A 69 -2.97 10.94 5.43
C LEU A 69 -4.10 11.89 5.00
N ALA A 70 -5.26 11.38 4.58
CA ALA A 70 -6.45 12.19 4.34
C ALA A 70 -6.98 12.88 5.62
N GLY A 71 -6.56 12.43 6.80
CA GLY A 71 -7.00 12.97 8.09
C GLY A 71 -8.35 12.46 8.57
N ALA A 72 -9.04 11.65 7.76
CA ALA A 72 -10.31 11.00 8.10
C ALA A 72 -10.32 9.56 7.59
N ARG A 73 -11.23 8.74 8.12
CA ARG A 73 -11.41 7.37 7.66
C ARG A 73 -11.97 7.38 6.24
N PHE A 74 -11.23 6.81 5.31
CA PHE A 74 -11.66 6.66 3.93
C PHE A 74 -12.80 5.64 3.83
N ILE A 75 -13.88 6.03 3.16
CA ILE A 75 -15.00 5.15 2.79
C ILE A 75 -15.08 5.17 1.26
N GLY A 76 -14.70 4.07 0.62
CA GLY A 76 -14.69 3.97 -0.84
C GLY A 76 -13.84 2.79 -1.32
N CYS A 77 -13.74 2.67 -2.65
CA CYS A 77 -12.86 1.69 -3.29
C CYS A 77 -11.52 2.34 -3.65
N PHE A 78 -10.42 1.78 -3.18
CA PHE A 78 -9.09 2.16 -3.62
C PHE A 78 -8.49 1.05 -4.48
N ARG A 79 -8.00 1.40 -5.66
CA ARG A 79 -7.30 0.52 -6.59
C ARG A 79 -6.01 1.18 -7.01
N SER A 80 -4.91 0.43 -6.96
CA SER A 80 -3.59 0.90 -7.37
C SER A 80 -2.91 -0.19 -8.17
N TYR A 81 -2.38 0.14 -9.34
CA TYR A 81 -1.67 -0.77 -10.22
C TYR A 81 -0.21 -0.37 -10.28
N ARG A 82 0.68 -1.21 -9.74
CA ARG A 82 2.12 -0.93 -9.60
C ARG A 82 2.40 0.44 -8.96
N GLY A 83 1.52 0.89 -8.07
CA GLY A 83 1.67 2.16 -7.37
C GLY A 83 2.68 2.08 -6.23
N GLY A 84 3.21 3.24 -5.89
CA GLY A 84 4.00 3.46 -4.68
C GLY A 84 3.58 4.75 -4.00
N HIS A 85 4.21 5.10 -2.89
CA HIS A 85 3.83 6.23 -2.03
C HIS A 85 3.62 7.54 -2.81
N LYS A 86 4.51 7.87 -3.77
CA LYS A 86 4.38 9.08 -4.58
C LYS A 86 3.08 9.12 -5.37
N LEU A 87 2.71 8.02 -6.03
CA LEU A 87 1.49 7.93 -6.85
C LEU A 87 0.24 7.96 -5.96
N ASN A 88 0.26 7.21 -4.85
CA ASN A 88 -0.85 7.17 -3.90
C ASN A 88 -1.09 8.57 -3.29
N ALA A 89 -0.02 9.29 -2.91
CA ALA A 89 -0.11 10.66 -2.42
C ALA A 89 -0.63 11.64 -3.48
N GLN A 90 -0.23 11.50 -4.75
CA GLN A 90 -0.75 12.32 -5.84
C GLN A 90 -2.24 12.08 -6.08
N ALA A 91 -2.67 10.81 -6.09
CA ALA A 91 -4.08 10.45 -6.24
C ALA A 91 -4.92 11.03 -5.09
N LEU A 92 -4.44 10.90 -3.85
CA LEU A 92 -5.12 11.46 -2.68
C LEU A 92 -5.19 13.00 -2.73
N ARG A 93 -4.08 13.68 -3.08
CA ARG A 93 -4.07 15.13 -3.26
C ARG A 93 -5.07 15.58 -4.32
N ARG A 94 -5.17 14.86 -5.44
CA ARG A 94 -6.14 15.16 -6.50
C ARG A 94 -7.57 14.99 -5.99
N LEU A 95 -7.87 13.90 -5.29
CA LEU A 95 -9.19 13.69 -4.69
C LEU A 95 -9.56 14.85 -3.73
N LEU A 96 -8.66 15.21 -2.82
CA LEU A 96 -8.92 16.25 -1.81
C LEU A 96 -8.96 17.67 -2.39
N SER A 97 -8.34 17.90 -3.55
CA SER A 97 -8.42 19.18 -4.26
C SER A 97 -9.79 19.45 -4.88
N ASP A 98 -10.60 18.39 -5.07
CA ASP A 98 -11.89 18.46 -5.73
C ASP A 98 -13.00 18.14 -4.73
N ARG A 99 -13.61 19.18 -4.16
CA ARG A 99 -14.72 19.03 -3.20
C ARG A 99 -15.98 18.42 -3.80
N SER A 100 -16.09 18.34 -5.13
CA SER A 100 -17.20 17.64 -5.79
C SER A 100 -16.99 16.13 -5.85
N ALA A 101 -15.76 15.65 -5.64
CA ALA A 101 -15.39 14.24 -5.75
C ALA A 101 -15.56 13.44 -4.46
N PHE A 102 -15.88 14.09 -3.33
CA PHE A 102 -16.09 13.43 -2.05
C PHE A 102 -17.02 14.24 -1.14
N GLU A 103 -17.59 13.56 -0.15
CA GLU A 103 -18.36 14.16 0.92
C GLU A 103 -17.74 13.77 2.28
N ILE A 104 -17.81 14.68 3.27
CA ILE A 104 -17.45 14.38 4.65
C ILE A 104 -18.74 14.03 5.39
N VAL A 105 -18.84 12.77 5.83
CA VAL A 105 -19.99 12.25 6.57
C VAL A 105 -19.62 11.93 8.02
N GLU A 106 -20.52 12.26 8.94
CA GLU A 106 -20.41 11.78 10.32
C GLU A 106 -20.98 10.37 10.43
N THR A 107 -20.17 9.43 10.91
CA THR A 107 -20.68 8.08 11.16
C THR A 107 -21.41 8.07 12.49
N GLY A 108 -22.74 8.00 12.47
CA GLY A 108 -23.52 7.61 13.64
C GLY A 108 -23.09 6.24 14.18
N ARG A 109 -23.44 5.97 15.45
CA ARG A 109 -23.12 4.74 16.22
C ARG A 109 -23.03 3.49 15.33
N ARG A 110 -21.91 2.74 15.40
CA ARG A 110 -21.59 1.51 14.63
C ARG A 110 -22.84 0.64 14.35
N ILE A 111 -23.47 0.83 13.19
CA ILE A 111 -24.30 -0.20 12.58
C ILE A 111 -23.31 -1.11 11.85
N ARG A 112 -23.31 -2.42 12.16
CA ARG A 112 -22.53 -3.41 11.41
C ARG A 112 -22.83 -3.19 9.92
N GLY A 113 -21.82 -2.77 9.16
CA GLY A 113 -22.00 -2.27 7.80
C GLY A 113 -22.81 -3.25 6.97
N ARG A 114 -23.97 -2.80 6.45
CA ARG A 114 -24.55 -3.41 5.26
C ARG A 114 -23.48 -3.29 4.18
N GLY A 115 -23.21 -4.38 3.46
CA GLY A 115 -22.40 -4.33 2.26
C GLY A 115 -23.08 -3.37 1.29
N ALA A 116 -22.63 -2.11 1.26
CA ALA A 116 -23.00 -1.20 0.21
C ALA A 116 -22.33 -1.73 -1.06
N GLU A 117 -23.10 -1.98 -2.11
CA GLU A 117 -22.54 -2.23 -3.42
C GLU A 117 -21.64 -1.04 -3.79
N MET A 118 -20.33 -1.29 -3.87
CA MET A 118 -19.40 -0.30 -4.40
C MET A 118 -19.63 -0.21 -5.91
N ILE A 119 -20.26 0.88 -6.35
CA ILE A 119 -20.31 1.23 -7.77
C ILE A 119 -18.90 1.69 -8.15
N ALA A 120 -18.15 0.82 -8.83
CA ALA A 120 -16.89 1.20 -9.43
C ALA A 120 -17.18 2.25 -10.52
N VAL A 121 -16.59 3.44 -10.39
CA VAL A 121 -16.60 4.42 -11.48
C VAL A 121 -15.71 3.82 -12.59
N ASN A 122 -16.33 3.19 -13.59
CA ASN A 122 -15.66 2.69 -14.80
C ASN A 122 -15.26 3.88 -15.68
N ALA A 123 -14.28 4.68 -15.23
CA ALA A 123 -13.54 5.54 -16.12
C ALA A 123 -12.31 4.75 -16.59
N PRO A 124 -12.13 4.48 -17.89
CA PRO A 124 -10.90 3.87 -18.38
C PRO A 124 -9.73 4.80 -18.06
N VAL A 125 -8.84 4.34 -17.18
CA VAL A 125 -7.53 4.97 -16.99
C VAL A 125 -6.69 4.49 -18.17
N TYR A 126 -6.69 5.25 -19.27
CA TYR A 126 -5.82 5.00 -20.41
C TYR A 126 -4.37 5.06 -19.92
N ALA A 127 -3.70 3.91 -19.95
CA ALA A 127 -2.27 3.85 -19.79
C ALA A 127 -1.63 4.25 -21.14
N PRO A 128 -0.66 5.18 -21.18
CA PRO A 128 -0.15 5.76 -22.44
C PRO A 128 0.55 4.80 -23.41
N TRP A 129 0.69 3.52 -23.06
CA TRP A 129 1.39 2.49 -23.83
C TRP A 129 0.44 1.50 -24.51
N MET A 130 -0.80 1.93 -24.81
CA MET A 130 -1.80 1.13 -25.54
C MET A 130 -2.12 1.67 -26.95
N LEU A 131 -1.18 2.39 -27.56
CA LEU A 131 -1.12 2.68 -28.99
C LEU A 131 0.14 2.02 -29.56
#